data_AF-A0A3L7RWF9-F1
#
_entry.id   AF-A0A3L7RWF9-F1
#
_cell.length_a   1.000
_cell.length_b   1.000
_cell.length_c   1.000
_cell.angle_alpha   90.00
_cell.angle_beta   90.00
_cell.angle_gamma   90.00
#
_symmetry.space_group_name_H-M   'P 1'
#
loop_
_entity.id
_entity.type
_entity.pdbx_description
1 polymer ?
#
loop_
_entity_poly.entity_id
_entity_poly.type
_entity_poly.pdbx_seq_one_letter_code
_entity_poly.pdbx_strand_id
1 'polypeptide(L)' 'MAAVTARSYHPGLVNAAMMDGSVRGFSTDITQEMWRALATRSRGEVDATAP' A
#
# COMPACT_ATOMS: atom_id res chain seq x y z
N MET A 1 -21.86 2.64 24.58
CA MET A 1 -20.43 2.85 24.28
C MET A 1 -20.18 2.40 22.86
N ALA A 2 -19.57 3.25 22.03
CA ALA A 2 -19.23 2.92 20.64
C ALA A 2 -17.77 3.34 20.41
N ALA A 3 -16.95 2.43 19.91
CA ALA A 3 -15.61 2.75 19.44
C ALA A 3 -15.76 3.44 18.07
N VAL A 4 -15.72 4.78 18.06
CA VAL A 4 -15.66 5.56 16.83
C VAL A 4 -14.21 5.60 16.36
N THR A 5 -13.85 4.72 15.44
CA THR A 5 -12.56 4.83 14.76
C THR A 5 -12.64 5.99 13.77
N ALA A 6 -11.64 6.87 13.78
CA ALA A 6 -11.53 7.94 12.79
C ALA A 6 -11.27 7.32 11.40
N ARG A 7 -12.33 6.96 10.67
CA ARG A 7 -12.25 6.56 9.27
C ARG A 7 -12.24 7.81 8.39
N SER A 8 -11.07 8.44 8.25
CA SER A 8 -10.86 9.41 7.19
C SER A 8 -10.95 8.67 5.85
N TYR A 9 -12.15 8.61 5.25
CA TYR A 9 -12.34 8.16 3.87
C TYR A 9 -11.81 9.27 2.95
N HIS A 10 -10.51 9.27 2.70
CA HIS A 10 -9.93 9.95 1.55
C HIS A 10 -9.84 8.93 0.41
N PRO A 11 -10.84 8.86 -0.48
CA PRO A 11 -10.76 7.98 -1.65
C PRO A 11 -9.56 8.40 -2.48
N GLY A 12 -8.66 7.46 -2.76
CA GLY A 12 -7.52 7.65 -3.64
C GLY A 12 -6.16 7.31 -3.02
N LEU A 13 -5.95 7.46 -1.70
CA LEU A 13 -4.62 7.30 -1.09
C LEU A 13 -4.65 6.67 0.32
N VAL A 14 -3.73 5.73 0.58
CA VAL A 14 -3.44 5.16 1.91
C VAL A 14 -1.98 5.39 2.28
N ASN A 15 -1.70 5.71 3.54
CA ASN A 15 -0.32 5.87 4.03
C ASN A 15 0.17 4.57 4.67
N ALA A 16 1.35 4.09 4.28
CA ALA A 16 2.00 2.95 4.92
C ALA A 16 3.38 3.33 5.46
N ALA A 17 3.68 2.87 6.67
CA ALA A 17 4.99 3.01 7.28
C ALA A 17 5.93 1.92 6.74
N MET A 18 7.13 2.34 6.34
CA MET A 18 8.20 1.46 5.88
C MET A 18 9.11 1.12 7.06
N MET A 19 9.86 0.01 6.98
CA MET A 19 10.80 -0.39 8.04
C MET A 19 12.00 0.56 8.22
N ASP A 20 12.20 1.51 7.29
CA ASP A 20 13.18 2.59 7.39
C ASP A 20 12.66 3.83 8.13
N GLY A 21 11.43 3.77 8.68
CA GLY A 21 10.78 4.87 9.39
C GLY A 21 10.14 5.91 8.48
N SER A 22 10.24 5.77 7.14
CA SER A 22 9.55 6.63 6.19
C SER A 22 8.07 6.25 6.05
N VAL A 23 7.22 7.23 5.75
CA VAL A 23 5.82 7.01 5.41
C VAL A 23 5.60 7.35 3.95
N ARG A 24 4.91 6.48 3.22
CA ARG A 24 4.63 6.65 1.79
C ARG A 24 3.13 6.53 1.54
N GLY A 25 2.64 7.34 0.60
CA GLY A 25 1.29 7.26 0.08
C GLY A 25 1.19 6.24 -1.05
N PHE A 26 0.17 5.39 -1.03
CA PHE A 26 -0.16 4.39 -2.05
C PHE A 26 -1.58 4.59 -2.53
N SER A 27 -1.86 4.33 -3.81
CA SER A 27 -3.23 4.42 -4.34
C SER A 27 -4.16 3.41 -3.65
N THR A 28 -5.43 3.78 -3.47
CA THR A 28 -6.47 2.83 -3.02
C THR A 28 -6.80 1.75 -4.05
N ASP A 29 -6.50 2.01 -5.33
CA ASP A 29 -6.72 1.08 -6.45
C ASP A 29 -5.53 0.13 -6.68
N ILE A 30 -4.61 0.03 -5.72
CA ILE A 30 -3.45 -0.85 -5.82
C ILE A 30 -3.85 -2.32 -5.87
N THR A 31 -3.29 -3.07 -6.83
CA THR A 31 -3.52 -4.52 -6.91
C THR A 31 -2.73 -5.25 -5.84
N GLN A 32 -3.26 -6.40 -5.40
CA GLN A 32 -2.65 -7.20 -4.33
C GLN A 32 -1.25 -7.72 -4.71
N GLU A 33 -1.03 -8.01 -5.99
CA GLU A 33 0.26 -8.41 -6.53
C GLU A 33 1.29 -7.29 -6.42
N MET A 34 0.92 -6.09 -6.86
CA MET A 34 1.78 -4.91 -6.78
C MET A 34 2.09 -4.53 -5.32
N TRP A 35 1.11 -4.69 -4.41
CA TRP A 35 1.34 -4.50 -2.97
C TRP A 35 2.40 -5.46 -2.41
N ARG A 36 2.35 -6.74 -2.78
CA ARG A 36 3.35 -7.73 -2.36
C ARG A 36 4.72 -7.47 -2.97
N ALA A 37 4.78 -7.08 -4.24
CA ALA A 37 6.02 -6.74 -4.91
C ALA A 37 6.73 -5.53 -4.28
N LEU A 38 5.97 -4.55 -3.76
CA LEU A 38 6.53 -3.42 -3.02
C LEU A 38 7.15 -3.81 -1.67
N ALA A 39 6.71 -4.94 -1.09
CA ALA A 39 7.26 -5.47 0.16
C ALA A 39 8.55 -6.28 -0.05
N THR A 40 8.96 -6.58 -1.30
CA THR A 40 10.23 -7.26 -1.55
C THR A 40 11.41 -6.31 -1.35
N ARG A 41 12.57 -6.88 -1.00
CA ARG A 41 13.83 -6.14 -0.82
C ARG A 41 14.19 -5.27 -2.03
N SER A 42 13.87 -5.73 -3.23
CA SER A 42 14.13 -5.07 -4.51
C SER A 42 13.05 -4.05 -4.90
N ARG A 43 11.93 -3.94 -4.14
CA ARG A 43 10.79 -3.04 -4.42
C ARG A 43 10.31 -3.10 -5.88
N GLY A 44 10.26 -4.28 -6.50
CA GLY A 44 10.05 -4.36 -7.96
C GLY A 44 9.81 -5.73 -8.59
N GLU A 45 9.45 -6.76 -7.84
CA GLU A 45 9.13 -8.07 -8.45
C GLU A 45 7.66 -8.10 -8.89
N VAL A 46 7.33 -7.28 -9.89
CA VAL A 46 6.16 -7.52 -10.76
C VAL A 46 6.75 -7.77 -12.14
N ASP A 47 6.80 -9.02 -12.54
CA ASP A 47 7.23 -9.39 -13.88
C ASP A 47 6.11 -8.98 -14.85
N ALA A 48 6.39 -8.06 -15.78
CA ALA A 48 5.42 -7.62 -16.79
C ALA A 48 5.28 -8.65 -17.94
N THR A 49 5.68 -9.90 -17.72
CA THR A 49 5.67 -10.95 -18.73
C THR A 49 4.91 -12.19 -18.22
N ALA A 50 3.60 -12.06 -18.13
CA ALA A 50 2.66 -13.19 -18.19
C ALA A 50 1.49 -12.76 -19.10
N PRO A 51 1.01 -13.62 -20.02
CA PRO A 51 0.19 -13.25 -21.16
C PRO A 51 -1.13 -12.56 -20.81
#